data_AF-A0A9P7G570-F1
#
_entry.id   AF-A0A9P7G570-F1
#
_cell.length_a   1.000
_cell.length_b   1.000
_cell.length_c   1.000
_cell.angle_alpha   90.00
_cell.angle_beta   90.00
_cell.angle_gamma   90.00
#
_symmetry.space_group_name_H-M   'P 1'
#
loop_
_entity.id
_entity.type
_entity.pdbx_description
1 polymer ?
#
loop_
_entity_poly.entity_id
_entity_poly.type
_entity_poly.pdbx_seq_one_letter_code
_entity_poly.pdbx_strand_id
1 'polypeptide(L)'
;MSNEKASTENIDTVDSHYDAERQQKIDLANNVQAKIQNPLHGIPKKALLEQVEAFAQEKGMEDILDVLKKGALLAQHPGDFESIPELDEADKEVIRRETTHKWSQPRALYMTVIVCSLAAAVQGWDQTGSNGANLSFPKEFGIAFGEGEPNSESHEWIVGMINAG
;
A
#
# COMPACT_ATOMS: atom_id res chain seq x y z
N MET A 1 -9.20 15.67 -77.29
CA MET A 1 -10.08 14.58 -76.78
C MET A 1 -9.23 13.58 -76.01
N SER A 2 -9.82 12.88 -75.05
CA SER A 2 -9.40 11.69 -74.25
C SER A 2 -7.92 11.26 -74.21
N ASN A 3 -7.30 11.06 -73.04
CA ASN A 3 -7.37 9.84 -72.18
C ASN A 3 -6.70 8.59 -72.85
N GLU A 4 -5.97 7.71 -72.16
CA GLU A 4 -5.82 7.49 -70.70
C GLU A 4 -4.45 6.87 -70.31
N LYS A 5 -4.20 6.83 -68.99
CA LYS A 5 -3.09 6.25 -68.19
C LYS A 5 -2.34 5.02 -68.75
N ALA A 6 -1.06 4.96 -68.40
CA ALA A 6 -0.40 3.73 -67.94
C ALA A 6 0.56 4.08 -66.78
N SER A 7 0.72 3.20 -65.78
CA SER A 7 1.63 3.42 -64.64
C SER A 7 2.13 2.08 -64.06
N THR A 8 3.44 2.02 -63.84
CA THR A 8 4.21 1.03 -63.06
C THR A 8 5.47 1.78 -62.61
N GLU A 9 5.81 1.83 -61.31
CA GLU A 9 6.53 0.77 -60.55
C GLU A 9 7.90 0.43 -61.17
N ASN A 10 9.02 0.37 -60.45
CA ASN A 10 9.30 0.58 -59.01
C ASN A 10 10.80 0.98 -58.86
N ILE A 11 11.35 1.42 -57.71
CA ILE A 11 10.84 1.41 -56.32
C ILE A 11 10.72 2.88 -55.79
N ASP A 12 11.08 3.37 -54.58
CA ASP A 12 11.81 2.83 -53.41
C ASP A 12 11.40 3.45 -52.05
N THR A 13 11.89 2.78 -51.02
CA THR A 13 11.73 2.82 -49.56
C THR A 13 11.90 4.18 -48.85
N VAL A 14 10.86 4.64 -48.15
CA VAL A 14 10.97 5.44 -46.91
C VAL A 14 9.94 4.94 -45.90
N ASP A 15 10.41 4.44 -44.75
CA ASP A 15 9.57 4.07 -43.60
C ASP A 15 9.12 5.32 -42.83
N SER A 16 7.86 5.33 -42.40
CA SER A 16 7.36 6.24 -41.37
C SER A 16 6.26 5.53 -40.59
N HIS A 17 6.68 4.76 -39.58
CA HIS A 17 5.79 4.16 -38.60
C HIS A 17 4.82 5.19 -38.00
N TYR A 18 3.53 4.89 -38.07
CA TYR A 18 2.53 5.55 -37.22
C TYR A 18 2.70 5.00 -35.80
N ASP A 19 3.38 5.73 -34.93
CA ASP A 19 3.56 5.36 -33.52
C ASP A 19 2.20 5.27 -32.82
N ALA A 20 1.73 4.05 -32.63
CA ALA A 20 0.45 3.76 -32.01
C ALA A 20 0.42 4.09 -30.50
N GLU A 21 -0.77 4.34 -29.99
CA GLU A 21 -1.04 4.80 -28.63
C GLU A 21 -0.37 3.91 -27.56
N ARG A 22 0.71 4.41 -26.94
CA ARG A 22 1.24 3.83 -25.69
C ARG A 22 0.31 4.16 -24.52
N GLN A 23 -0.83 3.47 -24.45
CA GLN A 23 -1.53 3.25 -23.19
C GLN A 23 -0.63 2.36 -22.31
N GLN A 24 0.32 2.99 -21.62
CA GLN A 24 1.25 2.31 -20.73
C GLN A 24 0.52 1.88 -19.46
N LYS A 25 -0.16 0.73 -19.55
CA LYS A 25 -0.89 0.10 -18.44
C LYS A 25 0.08 -0.20 -17.30
N ILE A 26 0.05 0.61 -16.24
CA ILE A 26 1.02 0.53 -15.14
C ILE A 26 0.67 -0.66 -14.24
N ASP A 27 1.44 -1.75 -14.34
CA ASP A 27 1.35 -2.87 -13.40
C ASP A 27 1.95 -2.48 -12.03
N LEU A 28 1.15 -1.79 -11.20
CA LEU A 28 1.50 -1.37 -9.84
C LEU A 28 2.00 -2.52 -8.96
N ALA A 29 1.60 -3.77 -9.24
CA ALA A 29 1.97 -4.94 -8.45
C ALA A 29 3.46 -5.31 -8.55
N ASN A 30 4.07 -5.15 -9.73
CA ASN A 30 5.37 -5.76 -10.05
C ASN A 30 6.52 -4.75 -10.15
N ASN A 31 6.25 -3.45 -10.17
CA ASN A 31 7.25 -2.43 -10.49
C ASN A 31 7.63 -1.60 -9.24
N VAL A 32 8.72 -2.00 -8.57
CA VAL A 32 9.22 -1.35 -7.34
C VAL A 32 9.49 0.15 -7.56
N GLN A 33 9.90 0.55 -8.77
CA GLN A 33 10.13 1.95 -9.13
C GLN A 33 8.82 2.77 -9.19
N ALA A 34 7.72 2.15 -9.63
CA ALA A 34 6.40 2.79 -9.67
C ALA A 34 5.82 3.01 -8.26
N LYS A 35 6.28 2.23 -7.27
CA LYS A 35 5.85 2.33 -5.86
C LYS A 35 6.34 3.60 -5.13
N ILE A 36 7.16 4.42 -5.80
CA ILE A 36 7.74 5.68 -5.29
C ILE A 36 7.20 6.90 -6.06
N GLN A 37 6.67 6.70 -7.27
CA GLN A 37 6.15 7.81 -8.09
C GLN A 37 4.67 8.07 -7.77
N ASN A 38 4.32 9.34 -7.63
CA ASN A 38 2.92 9.76 -7.43
C ASN A 38 2.09 9.40 -8.68
N PRO A 39 1.05 8.56 -8.59
CA PRO A 39 0.28 8.10 -9.75
C PRO A 39 -0.52 9.21 -10.45
N LEU A 40 -0.75 10.36 -9.79
CA LEU A 40 -1.42 11.52 -10.39
C LEU A 40 -0.44 12.47 -11.11
N HIS A 41 0.86 12.31 -10.91
CA HIS A 41 1.87 13.25 -11.39
C HIS A 41 2.01 13.19 -12.93
N GLY A 42 1.93 14.35 -13.59
CA GLY A 42 1.99 14.46 -15.04
C GLY A 42 0.66 14.28 -15.77
N ILE A 43 -0.44 13.94 -15.08
CA ILE A 43 -1.78 13.97 -15.66
C ILE A 43 -2.18 15.45 -15.88
N PRO A 44 -2.58 15.88 -17.10
CA PRO A 44 -3.03 17.26 -17.30
C PRO A 44 -4.21 17.61 -16.41
N LYS A 45 -4.17 18.77 -15.74
CA LYS A 45 -5.17 19.23 -14.75
C LYS A 45 -6.62 19.02 -15.20
N LYS A 46 -6.95 19.32 -16.46
CA LYS A 46 -8.30 19.07 -17.01
C LYS A 46 -8.68 17.58 -16.97
N ALA A 47 -7.82 16.69 -17.48
CA ALA A 47 -8.05 15.26 -17.50
C ALA A 47 -8.12 14.65 -16.08
N LEU A 48 -7.36 15.19 -15.13
CA LEU A 48 -7.47 14.81 -13.71
C LEU A 48 -8.85 15.16 -13.14
N LEU A 49 -9.38 16.35 -13.42
CA LEU A 49 -10.71 16.77 -12.97
C LEU A 49 -11.83 15.97 -13.65
N GLU A 50 -11.70 15.65 -14.95
CA GLU A 50 -12.64 14.76 -15.67
C GLU A 50 -12.63 13.33 -15.09
N GLN A 51 -11.47 12.80 -14.68
CA GLN A 51 -11.36 11.51 -13.98
C GLN A 51 -12.00 11.55 -12.59
N VAL A 52 -11.87 12.66 -11.86
CA VAL A 52 -12.51 12.85 -10.55
C VAL A 52 -14.03 12.95 -10.67
N GLU A 53 -14.55 13.64 -11.69
CA GLU A 53 -15.99 13.71 -12.00
C GLU A 53 -16.55 12.32 -12.32
N ALA A 54 -15.88 11.57 -13.20
CA ALA A 54 -16.27 10.20 -13.53
C ALA A 54 -16.23 9.27 -12.30
N PHE A 55 -15.21 9.37 -11.44
CA PHE A 55 -15.10 8.59 -10.21
C PHE A 55 -16.19 8.95 -9.19
N ALA A 56 -16.48 10.24 -8.99
CA ALA A 56 -17.54 10.69 -8.10
C ALA A 56 -18.90 10.15 -8.55
N GLN A 57 -19.21 10.21 -9.83
CA GLN A 57 -20.43 9.63 -10.41
C GLN A 57 -20.47 8.08 -10.27
N GLU A 58 -19.37 7.38 -10.59
CA GLU A 58 -19.30 5.92 -10.50
C GLU A 58 -19.52 5.39 -9.08
N LYS A 59 -19.15 6.19 -8.05
CA LYS A 59 -19.29 5.82 -6.64
C LYS A 59 -20.44 6.51 -5.89
N GLY A 60 -21.20 7.39 -6.56
CA GLY A 60 -22.28 8.16 -5.93
C GLY A 60 -21.80 9.21 -4.90
N MET A 61 -20.58 9.75 -5.08
CA MET A 61 -19.95 10.78 -4.25
C MET A 61 -20.01 12.18 -4.90
N GLU A 62 -21.08 12.45 -5.66
CA GLU A 62 -21.30 13.74 -6.34
C GLU A 62 -21.51 14.91 -5.36
N ASP A 63 -21.94 14.62 -4.14
CA ASP A 63 -22.14 15.56 -3.03
C ASP A 63 -20.84 16.18 -2.50
N ILE A 64 -19.74 15.42 -2.54
CA ILE A 64 -18.39 15.85 -2.13
C ILE A 64 -17.47 16.16 -3.32
N LEU A 65 -18.02 16.29 -4.54
CA LEU A 65 -17.23 16.44 -5.78
C LEU A 65 -16.19 17.58 -5.72
N ASP A 66 -16.53 18.73 -5.12
CA ASP A 66 -15.58 19.85 -5.00
C ASP A 66 -14.38 19.50 -4.09
N VAL A 67 -14.65 18.82 -2.96
CA VAL A 67 -13.63 18.32 -2.04
C VAL A 67 -12.74 17.27 -2.71
N LEU A 68 -13.32 16.39 -3.54
CA LEU A 68 -12.56 15.42 -4.33
C LEU A 68 -11.67 16.11 -5.38
N LYS A 69 -12.14 17.20 -6.01
CA LYS A 69 -11.36 17.99 -6.97
C LYS A 69 -10.19 18.71 -6.29
N LYS A 70 -10.45 19.45 -5.19
CA LYS A 70 -9.42 20.07 -4.34
C LYS A 70 -8.39 19.04 -3.88
N GLY A 71 -8.86 17.90 -3.36
CA GLY A 71 -8.04 16.80 -2.87
C GLY A 71 -7.17 16.14 -3.95
N ALA A 72 -7.67 15.97 -5.18
CA ALA A 72 -6.89 15.43 -6.29
C ALA A 72 -5.77 16.37 -6.75
N LEU A 73 -6.04 17.68 -6.79
CA LEU A 73 -5.01 18.69 -7.11
C LEU A 73 -3.92 18.74 -6.03
N LEU A 74 -4.32 18.74 -4.76
CA LEU A 74 -3.41 18.65 -3.62
C LEU A 74 -2.58 17.34 -3.66
N ALA A 75 -3.21 16.21 -3.94
CA ALA A 75 -2.53 14.92 -4.06
C ALA A 75 -1.59 14.84 -5.27
N GLN A 76 -1.82 15.63 -6.33
CA GLN A 76 -0.91 15.73 -7.48
C GLN A 76 0.38 16.49 -7.13
N HIS A 77 0.28 17.59 -6.38
CA HIS A 77 1.43 18.44 -6.01
C HIS A 77 1.46 18.78 -4.50
N PRO A 78 1.65 17.78 -3.61
CA PRO A 78 1.50 17.97 -2.16
C PRO A 78 2.57 18.87 -1.52
N GLY A 79 3.68 19.12 -2.22
CA GLY A 79 4.73 20.04 -1.78
C GLY A 79 4.52 21.51 -2.17
N ASP A 80 3.52 21.81 -3.00
CA ASP A 80 3.28 23.16 -3.57
C ASP A 80 1.80 23.60 -3.42
N PHE A 81 1.15 23.17 -2.34
CA PHE A 81 -0.28 23.44 -2.09
C PHE A 81 -0.63 24.93 -2.02
N GLU A 82 0.33 25.79 -1.65
CA GLU A 82 0.16 27.25 -1.59
C GLU A 82 -0.13 27.86 -2.98
N SER A 83 0.36 27.25 -4.06
CA SER A 83 0.22 27.73 -5.45
C SER A 83 -1.09 27.31 -6.12
N ILE A 84 -1.82 26.34 -5.54
CA ILE A 84 -3.06 25.78 -6.11
C ILE A 84 -4.20 26.82 -5.95
N PRO A 85 -4.76 27.37 -7.05
CA PRO A 85 -5.76 28.43 -6.97
C PRO A 85 -7.17 27.93 -6.60
N GLU A 86 -7.42 26.61 -6.67
CA GLU A 86 -8.65 25.99 -6.18
C GLU A 86 -8.69 25.78 -4.65
N LEU A 87 -7.54 25.87 -3.96
CA LEU A 87 -7.50 25.82 -2.51
C LEU A 87 -7.72 27.23 -1.93
N ASP A 88 -8.71 27.37 -1.06
CA ASP A 88 -8.92 28.61 -0.31
C ASP A 88 -7.98 28.70 0.91
N GLU A 89 -7.90 29.86 1.54
CA GLU A 89 -6.98 30.06 2.67
C GLU A 89 -7.39 29.28 3.93
N ALA A 90 -8.62 28.75 4.03
CA ALA A 90 -9.00 27.84 5.10
C ALA A 90 -8.48 26.41 4.81
N ASP A 91 -8.58 25.92 3.57
CA ASP A 91 -7.93 24.67 3.15
C ASP A 91 -6.42 24.72 3.44
N LYS A 92 -5.75 25.78 2.96
CA LYS A 92 -4.29 25.93 3.11
C LYS A 92 -3.87 26.03 4.57
N GLU A 93 -4.63 26.73 5.42
CA GLU A 93 -4.31 26.81 6.85
C GLU A 93 -4.43 25.44 7.55
N VAL A 94 -5.37 24.59 7.13
CA VAL A 94 -5.43 23.19 7.62
C VAL A 94 -4.17 22.43 7.20
N ILE A 95 -3.71 22.55 5.96
CA ILE A 95 -2.52 21.86 5.43
C ILE A 95 -1.22 22.37 6.12
N ARG A 96 -1.09 23.69 6.34
CA ARG A 96 -0.02 24.28 7.16
C ARG A 96 -0.06 23.74 8.59
N ARG A 97 -1.26 23.59 9.16
CA ARG A 97 -1.46 23.08 10.51
C ARG A 97 -1.05 21.61 10.64
N GLU A 98 -1.32 20.75 9.65
CA GLU A 98 -0.84 19.36 9.64
C GLU A 98 0.70 19.29 9.74
N THR A 99 1.39 20.12 8.97
CA THR A 99 2.86 20.16 8.95
C THR A 99 3.46 20.67 10.27
N THR A 100 2.80 21.62 10.93
CA THR A 100 3.26 22.18 12.23
C THR A 100 2.84 21.32 13.43
N HIS A 101 1.69 20.63 13.35
CA HIS A 101 1.07 19.88 14.44
C HIS A 101 0.98 18.37 14.13
N LYS A 102 2.07 17.78 13.63
CA LYS A 102 2.15 16.37 13.17
C LYS A 102 1.57 15.33 14.15
N TRP A 103 1.67 15.61 15.45
CA TRP A 103 1.18 14.78 16.56
C TRP A 103 -0.23 15.13 17.07
N SER A 104 -0.98 16.00 16.38
CA SER A 104 -2.35 16.41 16.75
C SER A 104 -3.40 15.39 16.27
N GLN A 105 -3.17 14.10 16.51
CA GLN A 105 -4.03 13.00 16.05
C GLN A 105 -5.18 12.69 17.03
N PRO A 106 -6.31 12.11 16.58
CA PRO A 106 -7.41 11.73 17.46
C PRO A 106 -6.97 10.74 18.55
N ARG A 107 -7.48 10.92 19.78
CA ARG A 107 -7.16 10.01 20.92
C ARG A 107 -7.50 8.54 20.65
N ALA A 108 -8.51 8.28 19.80
CA ALA A 108 -8.87 6.94 19.36
C ALA A 108 -7.71 6.25 18.59
N LEU A 109 -6.97 6.96 17.74
CA LEU A 109 -5.83 6.39 17.02
C LEU A 109 -4.73 5.95 17.98
N TYR A 110 -4.39 6.80 18.95
CA TYR A 110 -3.43 6.47 20.00
C TYR A 110 -3.88 5.28 20.86
N MET A 111 -5.17 5.20 21.20
CA MET A 111 -5.73 4.05 21.91
C MET A 111 -5.59 2.76 21.10
N THR A 112 -5.93 2.77 19.80
CA THR A 112 -5.78 1.61 18.92
C THR A 112 -4.32 1.16 18.85
N VAL A 113 -3.37 2.08 18.64
CA VAL A 113 -1.93 1.76 18.60
C VAL A 113 -1.48 1.12 19.93
N ILE A 114 -1.83 1.71 21.08
CA ILE A 114 -1.48 1.17 22.40
C ILE A 114 -2.08 -0.23 22.60
N VAL A 115 -3.36 -0.44 22.29
CA VAL A 115 -4.03 -1.74 22.45
C VAL A 115 -3.41 -2.80 21.54
N CYS A 116 -3.11 -2.48 20.27
CA CYS A 116 -2.43 -3.41 19.36
C CYS A 116 -1.00 -3.72 19.81
N SER A 117 -0.24 -2.74 20.30
CA SER A 117 1.10 -2.97 20.86
C SER A 117 1.07 -3.81 22.12
N LEU A 118 0.09 -3.62 23.01
CA LEU A 118 -0.09 -4.45 24.20
C LEU A 118 -0.49 -5.88 23.84
N ALA A 119 -1.39 -6.07 22.87
CA ALA A 119 -1.76 -7.40 22.38
C ALA A 119 -0.55 -8.15 21.78
N ALA A 120 0.28 -7.48 20.99
CA ALA A 120 1.52 -8.06 20.45
C ALA A 120 2.55 -8.36 21.57
N ALA A 121 2.66 -7.51 22.59
CA ALA A 121 3.54 -7.75 23.74
C ALA A 121 3.09 -8.96 24.58
N VAL A 122 1.79 -9.11 24.83
CA VAL A 122 1.22 -10.29 25.50
C VAL A 122 1.44 -11.54 24.65
N GLN A 123 1.18 -11.50 23.34
CA GLN A 123 1.43 -12.63 22.44
C GLN A 123 2.90 -13.10 22.48
N GLY A 124 3.86 -12.17 22.50
CA GLY A 124 5.29 -12.47 22.65
C GLY A 124 5.67 -13.00 24.04
N TRP A 125 5.04 -12.48 25.09
CA TRP A 125 5.21 -12.95 26.47
C TRP A 125 4.70 -14.39 26.63
N ASP A 126 3.49 -14.69 26.18
CA ASP A 126 2.85 -16.00 26.29
C ASP A 126 3.62 -17.08 25.50
N GLN A 127 4.08 -16.74 24.29
CA GLN A 127 4.97 -17.60 23.50
C GLN A 127 6.29 -17.89 24.25
N THR A 128 6.91 -16.87 24.85
CA THR A 128 8.16 -17.02 25.60
C THR A 128 7.94 -17.82 26.89
N GLY A 129 6.82 -17.61 27.58
CA GLY A 129 6.42 -18.33 28.79
C GLY A 129 6.16 -19.81 28.52
N SER A 130 5.43 -20.15 27.46
CA SER A 130 5.19 -21.54 27.06
C SER A 130 6.49 -22.27 26.69
N ASN A 131 7.36 -21.62 25.90
CA ASN A 131 8.67 -22.17 25.55
C ASN A 131 9.57 -22.36 26.79
N GLY A 132 9.53 -21.42 27.73
CA GLY A 132 10.25 -21.53 29.01
C GLY A 132 9.73 -22.67 29.89
N ALA A 133 8.40 -22.81 29.98
CA ALA A 133 7.76 -23.90 30.72
C ALA A 133 8.17 -25.28 30.18
N ASN A 134 8.20 -25.46 28.86
CA ASN A 134 8.61 -26.71 28.21
C ASN A 134 10.05 -27.14 28.57
N LEU A 135 10.96 -26.19 28.82
CA LEU A 135 12.34 -26.47 29.22
C LEU A 135 12.50 -26.79 30.72
N SER A 136 11.48 -26.48 31.55
CA SER A 136 11.53 -26.61 33.00
C SER A 136 10.61 -27.69 33.58
N PHE A 137 9.39 -27.88 33.06
CA PHE A 137 8.44 -28.86 33.61
C PHE A 137 8.99 -30.30 33.60
N PRO A 138 9.75 -30.77 32.59
CA PRO A 138 10.24 -32.15 32.61
C PRO A 138 11.17 -32.44 33.79
N LYS A 139 11.90 -31.43 34.27
CA LYS A 139 12.81 -31.54 35.42
C LYS A 139 12.05 -31.54 36.74
N GLU A 140 11.07 -30.64 36.88
CA GLU A 140 10.26 -30.49 38.10
C GLU A 140 9.39 -31.74 38.37
N PHE A 141 8.84 -32.36 37.32
CA PHE A 141 8.02 -33.57 37.43
C PHE A 141 8.81 -34.89 37.37
N GLY A 142 10.15 -34.84 37.34
CA GLY A 142 11.00 -36.05 37.32
C GLY A 142 10.92 -36.87 36.02
N ILE A 143 10.46 -36.26 34.92
CA ILE A 143 10.34 -36.86 33.58
C ILE A 143 11.38 -36.26 32.62
N ALA A 144 12.61 -36.10 33.10
CA ALA A 144 13.73 -35.65 32.30
C ALA A 144 14.14 -36.73 31.27
N PHE A 145 14.64 -36.29 30.12
CA PHE A 145 15.09 -37.15 29.02
C PHE A 145 16.39 -36.57 28.43
N GLY A 146 17.29 -37.45 27.97
CA GLY A 146 18.65 -37.11 27.55
C GLY A 146 19.70 -38.14 28.00
N GLU A 147 20.96 -37.88 27.69
CA GLU A 147 22.07 -38.77 28.04
C GLU A 147 22.23 -38.91 29.57
N GLY A 148 22.03 -40.14 30.07
CA GLY A 148 22.15 -40.48 31.50
C GLY A 148 20.83 -40.55 32.27
N GLU A 149 19.71 -40.09 31.70
CA GLU A 149 18.40 -40.13 32.37
C GLU A 149 17.70 -41.50 32.22
N PRO A 150 17.12 -42.06 33.29
CA PRO A 150 16.37 -43.32 33.22
C PRO A 150 15.05 -43.13 32.47
N ASN A 151 14.64 -44.14 31.71
CA ASN A 151 13.39 -44.16 30.92
C ASN A 151 13.24 -43.03 29.87
N SER A 152 14.36 -42.42 29.43
CA SER A 152 14.40 -41.28 28.51
C SER A 152 13.41 -41.35 27.35
N GLU A 153 13.32 -42.47 26.61
CA GLU A 153 12.37 -42.62 25.49
C GLU A 153 10.91 -42.43 25.92
N SER A 154 10.51 -43.00 27.07
CA SER A 154 9.13 -42.89 27.57
C SER A 154 8.82 -41.47 28.03
N HIS A 155 9.79 -40.78 28.63
CA HIS A 155 9.67 -39.38 29.03
C HIS A 155 9.59 -38.44 27.81
N GLU A 156 10.38 -38.70 26.75
CA GLU A 156 10.32 -37.96 25.50
C GLU A 156 8.94 -38.09 24.82
N TRP A 157 8.35 -39.29 24.78
CA TRP A 157 6.97 -39.48 24.28
C TRP A 157 5.92 -38.77 25.13
N ILE A 158 6.07 -38.71 26.46
CA ILE A 158 5.17 -37.96 27.35
C ILE A 158 5.28 -36.46 27.10
N VAL A 159 6.50 -35.92 27.01
CA VAL A 159 6.73 -34.49 26.73
C VAL A 159 6.28 -34.12 25.31
N GLY A 160 6.49 -34.99 24.32
CA GLY A 160 5.97 -34.83 22.96
C GLY A 160 4.45 -34.81 22.92
N MET A 161 3.78 -35.67 23.69
CA MET A 161 2.31 -35.69 23.80
C MET A 161 1.75 -34.41 24.46
N ILE A 162 2.42 -33.89 25.49
CA ILE A 162 2.03 -32.63 26.16
C ILE A 162 2.16 -31.42 25.21
N ASN A 163 3.17 -31.40 24.34
CA ASN A 163 3.40 -30.31 23.38
C ASN A 163 2.61 -30.47 22.05
N ALA A 164 1.77 -31.49 21.91
CA ALA A 164 0.99 -31.77 20.70
C ALA A 164 -0.50 -31.38 20.80
N GLY A 165 -0.90 -30.72 21.89
CA GLY A 165 -2.27 -30.25 22.16
C GLY A 165 -2.48 -28.75 21.91
#